data_AF-A0A6B3G8U8-F1
#
_entry.id   AF-A0A6B3G8U8-F1
#
_cell.length_a   1.000
_cell.length_b   1.000
_cell.length_c   1.000
_cell.angle_alpha   90.00
_cell.angle_beta   90.00
_cell.angle_gamma   90.00
#
_symmetry.space_group_name_H-M   'P 1'
#
loop_
_entity.id
_entity.type
_entity.pdbx_description
1 polymer ?
#
loop_
_entity_poly.entity_id
_entity_poly.type
_entity_poly.pdbx_seq_one_letter_code
_entity_poly.pdbx_strand_id
1 'polypeptide(L)'
;WDEVGKELGPGEVEFENKGGLVVASTPEGLAALHAFAARQAAAGIHTELVDHLHEFEPHIAPGLPGGVHYPQDAQVQPVLAAAGLLRAAVRRGARVRTGEAVAAVTGTDGQVTGVRTANG
;
A
#
# COMPACT_ATOMS: atom_id res chain seq x y z
N TRP A 1 6.41 -5.04 0.15
CA TRP A 1 6.37 -5.22 -1.31
C TRP A 1 7.61 -5.92 -1.86
N ASP A 2 8.77 -5.76 -1.23
CA ASP A 2 10.02 -6.44 -1.59
C ASP A 2 9.87 -7.95 -1.81
N GLU A 3 9.17 -8.65 -0.92
CA GLU A 3 8.93 -10.10 -1.07
C GLU A 3 8.09 -10.41 -2.31
N VAL A 4 7.06 -9.63 -2.57
CA VAL A 4 6.21 -9.77 -3.77
C VAL A 4 7.01 -9.47 -5.02
N GLY A 5 7.86 -8.43 -5.02
CA GLY A 5 8.76 -8.13 -6.13
C GLY A 5 9.77 -9.25 -6.37
N LYS A 6 10.33 -9.85 -5.31
CA LYS A 6 11.21 -11.03 -5.40
C LYS A 6 10.48 -12.26 -5.93
N GLU A 7 9.25 -12.49 -5.50
CA GLU A 7 8.46 -13.67 -5.87
C GLU A 7 7.93 -13.58 -7.30
N LEU A 8 7.36 -12.44 -7.69
CA LEU A 8 6.70 -12.25 -8.97
C LEU A 8 7.66 -11.78 -10.06
N GLY A 9 8.81 -11.23 -9.70
CA GLY A 9 9.71 -10.50 -10.58
C GLY A 9 9.42 -8.99 -10.51
N PRO A 10 10.41 -8.14 -10.22
CA PRO A 10 10.17 -6.71 -10.01
C PRO A 10 9.65 -6.02 -11.28
N GLY A 11 10.12 -6.42 -12.47
CA GLY A 11 9.63 -5.90 -13.74
C GLY A 11 8.20 -6.33 -14.09
N GLU A 12 7.74 -7.48 -13.58
CA GLU A 12 6.39 -8.00 -13.83
C GLU A 12 5.29 -7.20 -13.12
N VAL A 13 5.67 -6.40 -12.13
CA VAL A 13 4.76 -5.56 -11.34
C VAL A 13 5.20 -4.09 -11.30
N GLU A 14 6.18 -3.70 -12.13
CA GLU A 14 6.79 -2.37 -12.14
C GLU A 14 7.16 -1.90 -10.71
N PHE A 15 7.84 -2.78 -9.96
CA PHE A 15 8.27 -2.49 -8.59
C PHE A 15 9.43 -1.49 -8.58
N GLU A 16 9.19 -0.33 -7.99
CA GLU A 16 10.18 0.74 -7.80
C GLU A 16 10.26 1.11 -6.32
N ASN A 17 11.38 0.79 -5.66
CA ASN A 17 11.65 1.23 -4.30
C ASN A 17 12.26 2.64 -4.28
N LYS A 18 11.44 3.62 -4.66
CA LYS A 18 11.86 5.03 -4.79
C LYS A 18 11.53 5.89 -3.57
N GLY A 19 11.01 5.28 -2.51
CA GLY A 19 10.47 6.00 -1.36
C GLY A 19 9.14 6.67 -1.66
N GLY A 20 8.63 7.36 -0.64
CA GLY A 20 7.41 8.15 -0.68
C GLY A 20 7.62 9.49 0.00
N LEU A 21 7.16 10.57 -0.60
CA LEU A 21 7.19 11.91 -0.01
C LEU A 21 5.77 12.37 0.26
N VAL A 22 5.45 12.64 1.52
CA VAL A 22 4.18 13.26 1.93
C VAL A 22 4.44 14.71 2.27
N VAL A 23 3.77 15.62 1.57
CA VAL A 23 4.01 17.07 1.69
C VAL A 23 2.81 17.73 2.33
N ALA A 24 3.07 18.62 3.29
CA ALA A 24 2.03 19.42 3.91
C ALA A 24 1.79 20.70 3.10
N SER A 25 0.53 21.08 2.94
CA SER A 25 0.16 22.34 2.24
C SER A 25 0.09 23.55 3.18
N THR A 26 0.09 23.36 4.50
CA THR A 26 0.07 24.44 5.50
C THR A 26 0.97 24.11 6.70
N PRO A 27 1.44 25.11 7.47
CA PRO A 27 2.22 24.87 8.68
C PRO A 27 1.51 24.01 9.73
N GLU A 28 0.19 24.18 9.90
CA GLU A 28 -0.62 23.38 10.81
C GLU A 28 -0.70 21.93 10.31
N GLY A 29 -0.85 21.73 9.00
CA GLY A 29 -0.79 20.42 8.36
C GLY A 29 0.56 19.75 8.56
N LEU A 30 1.65 20.52 8.52
CA LEU A 30 3.00 20.01 8.76
C LEU A 30 3.17 19.52 10.21
N ALA A 31 2.69 20.30 11.18
CA ALA A 31 2.74 19.89 12.59
C ALA A 31 1.94 18.60 12.82
N ALA A 32 0.75 18.47 12.21
CA ALA A 32 -0.04 17.25 12.27
C ALA A 32 0.66 16.06 11.60
N LEU A 33 1.30 16.29 10.46
CA LEU A 33 2.06 15.29 9.72
C LEU A 33 3.27 14.81 10.53
N HIS A 34 4.02 15.71 11.17
CA HIS A 34 5.14 15.36 12.06
C HIS A 34 4.67 14.53 13.26
N ALA A 35 3.54 14.90 13.88
CA ALA A 35 2.97 14.13 14.98
C ALA A 35 2.53 12.73 14.52
N PHE A 36 2.03 12.58 13.29
CA PHE A 36 1.70 11.28 12.71
C PHE A 36 2.94 10.44 12.41
N ALA A 37 3.95 11.04 11.77
CA ALA A 37 5.23 10.40 11.49
C ALA A 37 5.91 9.90 12.78
N ALA A 38 5.87 10.68 13.86
CA ALA A 38 6.40 10.26 15.16
C ALA A 38 5.71 8.99 15.70
N ARG A 39 4.39 8.85 15.52
CA ARG A 39 3.66 7.62 15.90
C ARG A 39 4.03 6.44 15.01
N GLN A 40 4.25 6.67 13.71
CA GLN A 40 4.70 5.64 12.79
C GLN A 40 6.14 5.19 13.10
N ALA A 41 7.03 6.13 13.42
CA ALA A 41 8.40 5.85 13.86
C ALA A 41 8.41 5.01 15.15
N ALA A 42 7.55 5.33 16.12
CA ALA A 42 7.37 4.51 17.32
C ALA A 42 6.86 3.09 17.02
N ALA A 43 6.21 2.87 15.87
CA ALA A 43 5.79 1.57 15.36
C ALA A 43 6.83 0.90 14.43
N GLY A 44 8.03 1.49 14.27
CA GLY A 44 9.12 0.93 13.49
C GLY A 44 9.18 1.35 12.02
N ILE A 45 8.37 2.31 11.58
CA ILE A 45 8.45 2.88 10.24
C ILE A 45 9.61 3.88 10.16
N HIS A 46 10.46 3.77 9.14
CA HIS A 46 11.50 4.76 8.91
C HIS A 46 10.88 6.03 8.33
N THR A 47 10.98 7.14 9.08
CA THR A 47 10.46 8.45 8.69
C THR A 47 11.55 9.51 8.78
N GLU A 48 11.68 10.33 7.75
CA GLU A 48 12.64 11.43 7.66
C GLU A 48 11.86 12.74 7.51
N LEU A 49 11.94 13.66 8.48
CA LEU A 49 11.34 14.99 8.34
C LEU A 49 12.17 15.82 7.36
N VAL A 50 11.52 16.50 6.41
CA VAL A 50 12.20 17.21 5.33
C VAL A 50 11.60 18.59 5.09
N ASP A 51 12.48 19.57 4.88
CA ASP A 51 12.17 20.95 4.50
C ASP A 51 12.71 21.29 3.09
N HIS A 52 13.80 20.65 2.66
CA HIS A 52 14.37 20.76 1.31
C HIS A 52 13.66 19.88 0.27
N LEU A 53 12.35 20.13 0.05
CA LEU A 53 11.50 19.27 -0.79
C LEU A 53 11.96 19.11 -2.25
N HIS A 54 12.66 20.09 -2.80
CA HIS A 54 13.16 20.10 -4.19
C HIS A 54 14.27 19.07 -4.43
N GLU A 55 14.95 18.60 -3.38
CA GLU A 55 15.92 17.50 -3.47
C GLU A 55 15.23 16.15 -3.73
N PHE A 56 13.94 16.03 -3.35
CA PHE A 56 13.13 14.83 -3.53
C PHE A 56 12.21 14.89 -4.75
N GLU A 57 11.59 16.06 -5.02
CA GLU A 57 10.76 16.31 -6.20
C GLU A 57 11.15 17.65 -6.83
N PRO A 58 11.98 17.64 -7.90
CA PRO A 58 12.52 18.86 -8.51
C PRO A 58 11.45 19.83 -9.05
N HIS A 59 10.26 19.34 -9.38
CA HIS A 59 9.18 20.15 -9.94
C HIS A 59 8.12 20.56 -8.91
N ILE A 60 8.42 20.39 -7.61
CA ILE A 60 7.48 20.71 -6.56
C ILE A 60 7.16 22.21 -6.47
N ALA A 61 5.94 22.53 -6.07
CA ALA A 61 5.52 23.92 -5.90
C ALA A 61 6.39 24.64 -4.83
N PRO A 62 6.77 25.90 -5.07
CA PRO A 62 7.55 26.66 -4.11
C PRO A 62 6.73 27.06 -2.87
N GLY A 63 7.42 27.37 -1.77
CA GLY A 63 6.79 27.93 -0.57
C GLY A 63 6.00 26.94 0.28
N LEU A 64 6.09 25.64 0.00
CA LEU A 64 5.51 24.60 0.84
C LEU A 64 6.30 24.47 2.15
N PRO A 65 5.62 24.26 3.29
CA PRO A 65 6.22 24.28 4.62
C PRO A 65 7.16 23.10 4.90
N GLY A 66 7.04 21.98 4.17
CA GLY A 66 7.84 20.77 4.36
C GLY A 66 7.02 19.49 4.23
N GLY A 67 7.62 18.37 4.62
CA GLY A 67 7.02 17.04 4.49
C GLY A 67 7.75 15.97 5.28
N VAL A 68 7.39 14.72 4.98
CA VAL A 68 8.03 13.53 5.53
C VAL A 68 8.33 12.58 4.40
N HIS A 69 9.59 12.16 4.32
CA HIS A 69 10.07 11.14 3.41
C HIS A 69 10.05 9.76 4.10
N TYR A 70 9.59 8.76 3.36
CA TYR A 70 9.47 7.36 3.77
C TYR A 70 10.32 6.51 2.81
N PRO A 71 11.61 6.27 3.11
CA PRO A 71 12.52 5.54 2.21
C PRO A 71 12.11 4.09 1.93
N GLN A 72 11.22 3.53 2.75
CA GLN A 72 10.74 2.15 2.65
C GLN A 72 9.49 2.02 1.78
N ASP A 73 8.88 3.14 1.39
CA ASP A 73 7.74 3.13 0.49
C ASP A 73 8.18 2.80 -0.94
N ALA A 74 7.27 2.20 -1.69
CA ALA A 74 7.53 1.76 -3.05
C ALA A 74 6.29 1.88 -3.92
N GLN A 75 6.51 1.95 -5.23
CA GLN A 75 5.46 1.87 -6.23
C GLN A 75 5.42 0.47 -6.85
N VAL A 76 4.22 0.06 -7.26
CA VAL A 76 3.95 -1.03 -8.20
C VAL A 76 2.87 -0.60 -9.18
N GLN A 77 2.78 -1.25 -10.34
CA GLN A 77 1.60 -1.17 -11.19
C GLN A 77 0.49 -2.05 -10.56
N PRO A 78 -0.64 -1.46 -10.12
CA PRO A 78 -1.60 -2.16 -9.25
C PRO A 78 -2.33 -3.32 -9.94
N VAL A 79 -2.61 -3.21 -11.24
CA VAL A 79 -3.30 -4.26 -12.02
C VAL A 79 -2.39 -5.48 -12.21
N LEU A 80 -1.12 -5.26 -12.55
CA LEU A 80 -0.09 -6.28 -12.71
C LEU A 80 0.22 -6.95 -11.38
N ALA A 81 0.34 -6.18 -10.29
CA ALA A 81 0.51 -6.71 -8.94
C ALA A 81 -0.66 -7.64 -8.56
N ALA A 82 -1.91 -7.17 -8.70
CA ALA A 82 -3.09 -7.98 -8.40
C ALA A 82 -3.17 -9.24 -9.27
N ALA A 83 -2.94 -9.12 -10.57
CA ALA A 83 -2.97 -10.25 -11.50
C ALA A 83 -1.82 -11.24 -11.23
N GLY A 84 -0.63 -10.75 -10.89
CA GLY A 84 0.53 -11.56 -10.53
C GLY A 84 0.30 -12.38 -9.26
N LEU A 85 -0.21 -11.74 -8.20
CA LEU A 85 -0.62 -12.42 -6.96
C LEU A 85 -1.70 -13.47 -7.22
N LEU A 86 -2.71 -13.15 -8.03
CA LEU A 86 -3.77 -14.09 -8.40
C LEU A 86 -3.21 -15.32 -9.13
N ARG A 87 -2.34 -15.11 -10.13
CA ARG A 87 -1.66 -16.20 -10.84
C ARG A 87 -0.80 -17.04 -9.88
N ALA A 88 -0.09 -16.41 -8.96
CA ALA A 88 0.74 -17.08 -7.97
C ALA A 88 -0.10 -17.94 -7.00
N ALA A 89 -1.28 -17.47 -6.60
CA ALA A 89 -2.23 -18.26 -5.79
C ALA A 89 -2.78 -19.46 -6.58
N VAL A 90 -3.17 -19.26 -7.84
CA VAL A 90 -3.67 -20.36 -8.70
C VAL A 90 -2.61 -21.44 -8.91
N ARG A 91 -1.34 -21.06 -9.14
CA ARG A 91 -0.22 -22.02 -9.24
C ARG A 91 -0.03 -22.84 -7.97
N ARG A 92 -0.42 -22.31 -6.81
CA ARG A 92 -0.39 -23.00 -5.51
C ARG A 92 -1.68 -23.77 -5.20
N GLY A 93 -2.61 -23.87 -6.16
CA GLY A 93 -3.83 -24.66 -6.04
C GLY A 93 -5.08 -23.86 -5.64
N ALA A 94 -5.00 -22.54 -5.51
CA ALA A 94 -6.19 -21.72 -5.30
C ALA A 94 -7.13 -21.79 -6.52
N ARG A 95 -8.43 -21.75 -6.26
CA ARG A 95 -9.47 -21.65 -7.30
C ARG A 95 -10.05 -20.25 -7.29
N VAL A 96 -10.08 -19.60 -8.45
CA VAL A 96 -10.63 -18.26 -8.62
C VAL A 96 -12.01 -18.36 -9.25
N ARG A 97 -13.02 -17.79 -8.59
CA ARG A 97 -14.38 -17.65 -9.12
C ARG A 97 -14.67 -16.16 -9.25
N THR A 98 -14.78 -15.67 -10.48
CA THR A 98 -15.09 -14.26 -10.77
C THR A 98 -16.59 -14.07 -10.98
N GLY A 99 -17.10 -12.87 -10.74
CA GLY A 99 -18.53 -12.57 -10.96
C GLY A 99 -19.47 -13.18 -9.92
N GLU A 100 -18.95 -13.65 -8.79
CA GLU A 100 -19.74 -14.21 -7.68
C GLU A 100 -20.04 -13.11 -6.65
N ALA A 101 -21.32 -12.81 -6.46
CA ALA A 101 -21.76 -12.10 -5.25
C ALA A 101 -21.82 -13.13 -4.11
N VAL A 102 -21.21 -12.81 -2.96
CA VAL A 102 -21.12 -13.72 -1.82
C VAL A 102 -21.80 -13.16 -0.59
N ALA A 103 -22.53 -14.02 0.12
CA ALA A 103 -23.06 -13.74 1.44
C ALA A 103 -22.51 -14.77 2.44
N ALA A 104 -22.20 -14.34 3.65
CA ALA A 104 -21.79 -15.25 4.71
C ALA A 104 -22.96 -16.18 5.09
N VAL A 105 -22.65 -17.44 5.37
CA VAL A 105 -23.55 -18.36 6.04
C VAL A 105 -23.07 -18.48 7.48
N THR A 106 -23.97 -18.21 8.42
CA THR A 106 -23.63 -18.13 9.85
C THR A 106 -24.37 -19.22 10.63
N GLY A 107 -23.65 -19.91 11.51
CA GLY A 107 -24.20 -20.86 12.47
C GLY A 107 -25.03 -20.18 13.56
N THR A 108 -25.70 -20.99 14.38
CA THR A 108 -26.58 -20.50 15.46
C THR A 108 -25.83 -19.75 16.58
N ASP A 109 -24.52 -19.94 16.65
CA ASP A 109 -23.59 -19.29 17.58
C ASP A 109 -22.93 -18.02 17.00
N GLY A 110 -23.27 -17.63 15.76
CA GLY A 110 -22.69 -16.46 15.11
C GLY A 110 -21.40 -16.74 14.32
N GLN A 111 -20.92 -17.99 14.27
CA GLN A 111 -19.72 -18.34 13.50
C GLN A 111 -20.01 -18.44 12.00
N VAL A 112 -19.12 -17.92 11.15
CA VAL A 112 -19.21 -18.11 9.69
C VAL A 112 -18.82 -19.54 9.36
N THR A 113 -19.76 -20.32 8.84
CA THR A 113 -19.58 -21.75 8.49
C THR A 113 -19.47 -21.97 6.99
N GLY A 114 -19.72 -20.93 6.17
CA GLY A 114 -19.57 -21.00 4.74
C GLY A 114 -19.92 -19.68 4.04
N VAL A 115 -19.99 -19.76 2.72
CA VAL A 115 -20.46 -18.67 1.88
C VAL A 115 -21.53 -19.21 0.94
N ARG A 116 -22.55 -18.40 0.69
CA ARG A 116 -23.52 -18.62 -0.38
C ARG A 116 -23.13 -17.78 -1.57
N THR A 117 -23.07 -18.38 -2.75
CA THR A 117 -22.81 -17.66 -3.99
C THR A 117 -24.08 -17.53 -4.82
N ALA A 118 -24.09 -16.66 -5.83
CA ALA A 118 -25.23 -16.55 -6.75
C ALA A 118 -25.49 -17.87 -7.48
N ASN A 119 -24.45 -18.68 -7.66
CA ASN A 119 -24.48 -19.96 -8.37
C ASN A 119 -24.50 -21.18 -7.42
N GLY A 120 -24.81 -20.98 -6.13
CA GLY A 120 -24.75 -22.02 -5.08
C GLY A 120 -23.68 -21.70 -4.05
#